data_AF-A0A7K1S5A2-F1
#
_entry.id   AF-A0A7K1S5A2-F1
#
_cell.length_a   1.000
_cell.length_b   1.000
_cell.length_c   1.000
_cell.angle_alpha   90.00
_cell.angle_beta   90.00
_cell.angle_gamma   90.00
#
_symmetry.space_group_name_H-M   'P 1'
#
loop_
_entity.id
_entity.type
_entity.pdbx_description
1 polymer ?
#
loop_
_entity_poly.entity_id
_entity_poly.type
_entity_poly.pdbx_seq_one_letter_code
_entity_poly.pdbx_strand_id
1 'polypeptide(L)'
;MNIYFSARSTLKSSKVDFFPLPTKPTLGHLMVKVIHSLVLGISFFLLNAVSAQPPKPFDHALDQQIEQARLEINRRFISPQYSILYDYAGRDGNNFLPTPDECKTNKPNGLAWWSPIENGAFFNGIYLDGLCNRWKISKKEADAREARKVADGLIRLATVGSVPGFVSRDVASDGKSHHVAGSDDQTGPWFYGMWRYIKSGIPDRTEQEKLIKLMETVGNALEKTNWQLPCDQQGYGYRGNLTDKGCRISVRLVFIYRALYDVTQRKKWMDGYHQRLNEIPEGDSLTRLELCSQGILYETANPEKGNKTENEFWITGISQANLKALVELEQTPGIREKFRQGLNLTAEKAALHLLRYKNFDNNHGLSFNENWRLLDSLWKPQPDIATTLALALQQGREWSKLSPARVYEDKHMREPLWACWVVLLSGNKLLIKQHEVVLKNALMHYNWQQLYTSRFFVVLPAYYEARLNRLF
;
A
#
# COMPACT_ATOMS: atom_id res chain seq x y z
N MET A 1 3.69 -21.57 3.80
CA MET A 1 2.41 -21.00 4.27
C MET A 1 1.67 -22.15 4.94
N ASN A 2 1.93 -22.36 6.23
CA ASN A 2 1.34 -23.47 6.99
C ASN A 2 0.05 -22.97 7.65
N ILE A 3 -1.08 -23.44 7.16
CA ILE A 3 -2.40 -23.25 7.79
C ILE A 3 -2.62 -24.49 8.65
N TYR A 4 -2.56 -24.34 9.97
CA TYR A 4 -2.95 -25.39 10.90
C TYR A 4 -4.40 -25.19 11.34
N PHE A 5 -5.24 -26.16 10.99
CA PHE A 5 -6.53 -26.42 11.63
C PHE A 5 -6.31 -26.96 13.05
N SER A 6 -7.08 -26.49 14.02
CA SER A 6 -7.33 -27.21 15.27
C SER A 6 -8.76 -26.94 15.72
N ALA A 7 -9.46 -28.00 16.08
CA ALA A 7 -10.88 -28.04 16.42
C ALA A 7 -11.09 -28.56 17.85
N ARG A 8 -12.16 -28.06 18.47
CA ARG A 8 -12.84 -28.48 19.74
C ARG A 8 -12.11 -28.06 21.04
N SER A 9 -12.78 -27.69 22.13
CA SER A 9 -14.12 -28.07 22.62
C SER A 9 -14.80 -26.97 23.47
N THR A 10 -16.12 -27.09 23.52
CA THR A 10 -17.12 -26.32 24.29
C THR A 10 -17.06 -26.54 25.80
N LEU A 11 -17.34 -25.49 26.59
CA LEU A 11 -18.03 -25.59 27.89
C LEU A 11 -18.85 -24.32 28.17
N LYS A 12 -20.01 -24.53 28.79
CA LYS A 12 -21.20 -23.69 28.87
C LYS A 12 -21.24 -22.75 30.09
N SER A 13 -22.09 -21.72 29.95
CA SER A 13 -22.91 -21.03 30.98
C SER A 13 -22.16 -20.08 31.94
N SER A 14 -22.71 -18.95 32.40
CA SER A 14 -24.10 -18.52 32.58
C SER A 14 -24.21 -16.98 32.70
N LYS A 15 -25.42 -16.48 32.38
CA LYS A 15 -25.97 -15.11 32.55
C LYS A 15 -25.70 -14.46 33.93
N VAL A 16 -25.77 -13.13 34.02
CA VAL A 16 -26.79 -12.35 34.77
C VAL A 16 -26.76 -10.86 34.33
N ASP A 17 -27.93 -10.33 33.97
CA ASP A 17 -28.26 -8.92 33.67
C ASP A 17 -28.33 -8.03 34.93
N PHE A 18 -28.09 -6.71 34.82
CA PHE A 18 -28.83 -5.66 35.55
C PHE A 18 -28.57 -4.25 34.96
N PHE A 19 -29.61 -3.62 34.43
CA PHE A 19 -29.83 -2.16 34.29
C PHE A 19 -30.67 -1.69 35.53
N PRO A 20 -30.93 -0.38 35.83
CA PRO A 20 -30.84 0.82 34.97
C PRO A 20 -30.28 2.12 35.60
N LEU A 21 -30.15 3.14 34.73
CA LEU A 21 -30.15 4.62 34.92
C LEU A 21 -31.40 5.13 35.72
N PRO A 22 -31.67 6.46 35.96
CA PRO A 22 -31.16 7.74 35.40
C PRO A 22 -30.90 8.83 36.50
N THR A 23 -30.55 10.12 36.31
CA THR A 23 -31.25 11.25 35.63
C THR A 23 -30.40 12.54 35.68
N LYS A 24 -30.46 13.39 34.63
CA LYS A 24 -30.16 14.85 34.64
C LYS A 24 -31.40 15.64 35.16
N PRO A 25 -31.65 16.97 34.92
CA PRO A 25 -30.83 18.16 34.58
C PRO A 25 -31.21 19.44 35.41
N THR A 26 -30.62 20.60 35.13
CA THR A 26 -31.25 21.96 34.97
C THR A 26 -30.12 23.01 34.83
N LEU A 27 -30.00 23.94 33.87
CA LEU A 27 -30.83 24.95 33.16
C LEU A 27 -31.01 26.29 33.90
N GLY A 28 -30.63 27.40 33.23
CA GLY A 28 -30.86 28.81 33.60
C GLY A 28 -29.66 29.69 33.15
N HIS A 29 -29.60 30.34 31.99
CA HIS A 29 -30.37 31.46 31.40
C HIS A 29 -30.45 32.74 32.25
N LEU A 30 -29.68 33.77 31.87
CA LEU A 30 -30.01 35.22 31.85
C LEU A 30 -28.82 35.97 31.21
N MET A 31 -28.84 36.40 29.95
CA MET A 31 -29.52 37.54 29.29
C MET A 31 -29.06 38.96 29.74
N VAL A 32 -28.82 39.78 28.71
CA VAL A 32 -28.83 41.26 28.61
C VAL A 32 -27.53 42.04 28.93
N LYS A 33 -26.90 42.61 27.89
CA LYS A 33 -26.93 44.06 27.55
C LYS A 33 -25.96 44.40 26.42
N VAL A 34 -26.52 44.99 25.36
CA VAL A 34 -25.82 45.73 24.29
C VAL A 34 -25.50 47.13 24.82
N ILE A 35 -24.23 47.54 24.76
CA ILE A 35 -23.82 48.95 24.84
C ILE A 35 -22.75 49.18 23.77
N HIS A 36 -23.08 50.07 22.82
CA HIS A 36 -22.12 50.67 21.90
C HIS A 36 -21.34 51.77 22.65
N SER A 37 -20.01 51.63 22.71
CA SER A 37 -19.11 52.75 22.93
C SER A 37 -17.84 52.54 22.12
N LEU A 38 -17.66 53.39 21.11
CA LEU A 38 -16.38 53.61 20.44
C LEU A 38 -15.35 54.05 21.48
N VAL A 39 -14.34 53.22 21.70
CA VAL A 39 -13.08 53.65 22.30
C VAL A 39 -11.97 53.17 21.37
N LEU A 40 -11.31 54.15 20.74
CA LEU A 40 -10.04 53.99 20.03
C LEU A 40 -8.98 53.52 21.02
N GLY A 41 -8.86 52.20 21.17
CA GLY A 41 -7.75 51.53 21.84
C GLY A 41 -6.76 51.07 20.78
N ILE A 42 -5.60 51.74 20.70
CA ILE A 42 -4.44 51.27 19.96
C ILE A 42 -3.96 49.98 20.65
N SER A 43 -4.46 48.83 20.21
CA SER A 43 -3.92 47.54 20.59
C SER A 43 -2.62 47.31 19.83
N PHE A 44 -1.51 47.48 20.54
CA PHE A 44 -0.23 46.89 20.15
C PHE A 44 -0.44 45.37 19.99
N PHE A 45 -0.60 44.92 18.75
CA PHE A 45 -0.38 43.52 18.42
C PHE A 45 1.11 43.24 18.61
N LEU A 46 1.48 42.69 19.77
CA LEU A 46 2.69 41.88 19.89
C LEU A 46 2.48 40.67 18.97
N LEU A 47 2.86 40.84 17.70
CA LEU A 47 3.24 39.74 16.84
C LEU A 47 4.37 39.02 17.57
N ASN A 48 4.03 37.93 18.26
CA ASN A 48 5.00 36.89 18.52
C ASN A 48 5.45 36.41 17.14
N ALA A 49 6.56 37.00 16.67
CA ALA A 49 7.37 36.40 15.63
C ALA A 49 7.78 35.04 16.18
N VAL A 50 7.00 34.01 15.84
CA VAL A 50 7.52 32.65 15.82
C VAL A 50 8.73 32.77 14.92
N SER A 51 9.92 32.78 15.53
CA SER A 51 11.17 32.62 14.82
C SER A 51 11.02 31.32 14.05
N ALA A 52 10.67 31.45 12.77
CA ALA A 52 10.74 30.35 11.84
C ALA A 52 12.22 29.99 11.82
N GLN A 53 12.58 28.91 12.51
CA GLN A 53 13.91 28.35 12.40
C GLN A 53 14.23 28.30 10.90
N PRO A 54 15.40 28.81 10.47
CA PRO A 54 15.79 28.67 9.07
C PRO A 54 15.65 27.18 8.71
N PRO A 55 15.08 26.86 7.54
CA PRO A 55 14.93 25.47 7.14
C PRO A 55 16.29 24.80 7.30
N LYS A 56 16.32 23.66 8.00
CA LYS A 56 17.53 22.86 8.13
C LYS A 56 18.16 22.71 6.73
N PRO A 57 19.49 22.82 6.60
CA PRO A 57 20.16 22.63 5.31
C PRO A 57 19.65 21.35 4.67
N PHE A 58 19.24 21.45 3.40
CA PHE A 58 18.78 20.30 2.63
C PHE A 58 19.88 19.23 2.59
N ASP A 59 19.51 17.97 2.83
CA ASP A 59 20.41 16.84 2.69
C ASP A 59 20.60 16.53 1.19
N HIS A 60 21.48 17.30 0.55
CA HIS A 60 21.71 17.23 -0.89
C HIS A 60 22.12 15.82 -1.36
N ALA A 61 22.81 15.06 -0.51
CA ALA A 61 23.21 13.69 -0.81
C ALA A 61 22.01 12.75 -0.88
N LEU A 62 21.08 12.84 0.08
CA LEU A 62 19.85 12.07 0.05
C LEU A 62 19.00 12.42 -1.18
N ASP A 63 18.84 13.71 -1.49
CA ASP A 63 18.08 14.17 -2.67
C ASP A 63 18.67 13.58 -3.96
N GLN A 64 19.98 13.64 -4.13
CA GLN A 64 20.67 13.06 -5.28
C GLN A 64 20.46 11.55 -5.36
N GLN A 65 20.57 10.85 -4.23
CA GLN A 65 20.44 9.40 -4.17
C GLN A 65 19.03 8.91 -4.50
N ILE A 66 17.99 9.64 -4.08
CA ILE A 66 16.59 9.35 -4.46
C ILE A 66 16.33 9.65 -5.93
N GLU A 67 16.90 10.72 -6.49
CA GLU A 67 16.81 10.97 -7.93
C GLU A 67 17.52 9.89 -8.75
N GLN A 68 18.65 9.34 -8.29
CA GLN A 68 19.28 8.19 -8.95
C GLN A 68 18.38 6.95 -8.92
N ALA A 69 17.70 6.69 -7.80
CA ALA A 69 16.74 5.59 -7.73
C ALA A 69 15.62 5.77 -8.77
N ARG A 70 15.04 6.97 -8.87
CA ARG A 70 14.00 7.30 -9.85
C ARG A 70 14.48 7.13 -11.29
N LEU A 71 15.69 7.61 -11.61
CA LEU A 71 16.28 7.46 -12.94
C LEU A 71 16.45 5.98 -13.29
N GLU A 72 16.90 5.15 -12.36
CA GLU A 72 17.08 3.72 -12.60
C GLU A 72 15.74 2.98 -12.76
N ILE A 73 14.72 3.33 -11.97
CA ILE A 73 13.34 2.82 -12.15
C ILE A 73 12.85 3.12 -13.56
N ASN A 74 12.97 4.37 -14.01
CA ASN A 74 12.51 4.79 -15.33
C ASN A 74 13.33 4.19 -16.46
N ARG A 75 14.61 3.87 -16.23
CA ARG A 75 15.50 3.30 -17.25
C ARG A 75 15.20 1.82 -17.52
N ARG A 76 14.91 1.03 -16.48
CA ARG A 76 14.82 -0.45 -16.59
C ARG A 76 13.48 -1.05 -16.22
N PHE A 77 12.86 -0.48 -15.20
CA PHE A 77 11.81 -1.17 -14.46
C PHE A 77 10.42 -0.68 -14.81
N ILE A 78 10.28 0.32 -15.67
CA ILE A 78 8.98 0.80 -16.13
C ILE A 78 8.78 0.45 -17.60
N SER A 79 7.60 -0.07 -17.93
CA SER A 79 7.21 -0.28 -19.32
C SER A 79 7.26 1.05 -20.09
N PRO A 80 8.05 1.15 -21.17
CA PRO A 80 8.13 2.40 -21.94
C PRO A 80 6.80 2.74 -22.63
N GLN A 81 5.98 1.72 -22.96
CA GLN A 81 4.68 1.93 -23.61
C GLN A 81 3.54 2.16 -22.61
N TYR A 82 3.53 1.44 -21.49
CA TYR A 82 2.36 1.39 -20.60
C TYR A 82 2.59 2.01 -19.23
N SER A 83 3.83 2.40 -18.92
CA SER A 83 4.20 3.01 -17.64
C SER A 83 3.80 2.17 -16.42
N ILE A 84 3.86 0.84 -16.56
CA ILE A 84 3.65 -0.13 -15.50
C ILE A 84 5.00 -0.68 -15.03
N LEU A 85 5.20 -0.77 -13.72
CA LEU A 85 6.45 -1.26 -13.14
C LEU A 85 6.54 -2.78 -13.22
N TYR A 86 7.65 -3.27 -13.74
CA TYR A 86 8.05 -4.67 -13.71
C TYR A 86 8.62 -5.06 -12.33
N ASP A 87 8.43 -6.30 -11.90
CA ASP A 87 9.01 -6.85 -10.67
C ASP A 87 10.54 -6.85 -10.71
N TYR A 88 11.11 -7.15 -11.88
CA TYR A 88 12.54 -7.18 -12.15
C TYR A 88 12.82 -6.98 -13.65
N ALA A 89 14.07 -6.66 -13.96
CA ALA A 89 14.60 -6.49 -15.30
C ALA A 89 16.13 -6.68 -15.28
N GLY A 90 16.72 -7.06 -16.40
CA GLY A 90 18.15 -7.13 -16.56
C GLY A 90 18.83 -5.77 -16.39
N ARG A 91 20.13 -5.77 -16.12
CA ARG A 91 20.90 -4.54 -15.84
C ARG A 91 20.96 -3.58 -17.03
N ASP A 92 20.85 -4.13 -18.23
CA ASP A 92 20.71 -3.41 -19.49
C ASP A 92 19.28 -2.89 -19.74
N GLY A 93 18.29 -3.33 -18.96
CA GLY A 93 16.87 -3.00 -19.10
C GLY A 93 16.07 -4.03 -19.91
N ASN A 94 16.72 -5.10 -20.39
CA ASN A 94 16.00 -6.19 -21.07
C ASN A 94 15.10 -6.94 -20.07
N ASN A 95 13.99 -7.46 -20.58
CA ASN A 95 13.04 -8.21 -19.77
C ASN A 95 12.47 -9.41 -20.54
N PHE A 96 12.20 -10.49 -19.82
CA PHE A 96 11.54 -11.66 -20.37
C PHE A 96 10.03 -11.53 -20.17
N LEU A 97 9.37 -10.58 -20.85
CA LEU A 97 7.92 -10.44 -20.74
C LEU A 97 7.22 -11.72 -21.22
N PRO A 98 6.16 -12.17 -20.55
CA PRO A 98 5.29 -13.21 -21.08
C PRO A 98 4.66 -12.81 -22.42
N THR A 99 4.48 -13.80 -23.28
CA THR A 99 3.73 -13.68 -24.53
C THR A 99 2.23 -13.85 -24.27
N PRO A 100 1.36 -13.43 -25.22
CA PRO A 100 -0.08 -13.69 -25.13
C PRO A 100 -0.44 -15.17 -24.90
N ASP A 101 0.25 -16.10 -25.57
CA ASP A 101 0.00 -17.53 -25.43
C ASP A 101 0.43 -18.07 -24.06
N GLU A 102 1.52 -17.55 -23.50
CA GLU A 102 1.95 -17.89 -22.14
C GLU A 102 0.96 -17.39 -21.09
N CYS A 103 0.43 -16.17 -21.24
CA CYS A 103 -0.64 -15.68 -20.38
C CYS A 103 -1.91 -16.51 -20.51
N LYS A 104 -2.35 -16.82 -21.74
CA LYS A 104 -3.54 -17.65 -22.02
C LYS A 104 -3.43 -19.05 -21.42
N THR A 105 -2.21 -19.59 -21.36
CA THR A 105 -1.93 -20.91 -20.77
C THR A 105 -1.47 -20.82 -19.30
N ASN A 106 -1.59 -19.65 -18.67
CA ASN A 106 -1.23 -19.44 -17.27
C ASN A 106 0.21 -19.88 -16.94
N LYS A 107 1.18 -19.50 -17.78
CA LYS A 107 2.61 -19.74 -17.60
C LYS A 107 3.32 -18.52 -17.02
N PRO A 108 4.19 -18.65 -16.00
CA PRO A 108 4.59 -19.92 -15.38
C PRO A 108 3.49 -20.47 -14.45
N ASN A 109 2.60 -19.61 -13.97
CA ASN A 109 1.41 -19.97 -13.20
C ASN A 109 0.34 -18.87 -13.39
N GLY A 110 -0.91 -19.16 -13.09
CA GLY A 110 -2.03 -18.22 -13.22
C GLY A 110 -1.97 -17.00 -12.29
N LEU A 111 -1.01 -16.94 -11.35
CA LEU A 111 -0.78 -15.80 -10.46
C LEU A 111 0.27 -14.83 -11.01
N ALA A 112 0.83 -15.07 -12.20
CA ALA A 112 1.98 -14.34 -12.77
C ALA A 112 3.26 -14.39 -11.90
N TRP A 113 3.26 -15.17 -10.81
CA TRP A 113 4.36 -15.19 -9.85
C TRP A 113 5.65 -15.63 -10.53
N TRP A 114 6.74 -14.98 -10.14
CA TRP A 114 8.11 -15.22 -10.61
C TRP A 114 8.39 -14.67 -12.01
N SER A 115 7.41 -14.06 -12.69
CA SER A 115 7.60 -13.33 -13.95
C SER A 115 7.82 -11.82 -13.71
N PRO A 116 8.31 -11.05 -14.69
CA PRO A 116 8.44 -9.60 -14.56
C PRO A 116 7.11 -8.87 -14.36
N ILE A 117 5.99 -9.50 -14.71
CA ILE A 117 4.64 -8.87 -14.72
C ILE A 117 3.81 -9.27 -13.48
N GLU A 118 4.50 -9.60 -12.37
CA GLU A 118 3.90 -10.15 -11.15
C GLU A 118 3.06 -9.13 -10.35
N ASN A 119 3.46 -7.85 -10.34
CA ASN A 119 3.06 -6.88 -9.34
C ASN A 119 2.76 -5.46 -9.86
N GLY A 120 2.45 -5.28 -11.14
CA GLY A 120 2.23 -3.96 -11.74
C GLY A 120 1.21 -3.08 -11.02
N ALA A 121 0.00 -3.58 -10.71
CA ALA A 121 -1.03 -2.81 -10.00
C ALA A 121 -0.61 -2.47 -8.57
N PHE A 122 0.03 -3.41 -7.89
CA PHE A 122 0.61 -3.18 -6.57
C PHE A 122 1.66 -2.06 -6.59
N PHE A 123 2.59 -2.11 -7.54
CA PHE A 123 3.73 -1.19 -7.59
C PHE A 123 3.28 0.18 -8.04
N ASN A 124 2.53 0.26 -9.14
CA ASN A 124 2.02 1.51 -9.67
C ASN A 124 1.14 2.24 -8.65
N GLY A 125 0.29 1.52 -7.91
CA GLY A 125 -0.57 2.13 -6.89
C GLY A 125 0.22 2.89 -5.83
N ILE A 126 1.33 2.32 -5.37
CA ILE A 126 2.19 2.90 -4.32
C ILE A 126 3.17 3.93 -4.92
N TYR A 127 3.73 3.65 -6.09
CA TYR A 127 4.64 4.55 -6.77
C TYR A 127 3.95 5.87 -7.16
N LEU A 128 2.70 5.79 -7.61
CA LEU A 128 1.88 6.95 -7.96
C LEU A 128 1.68 7.90 -6.77
N ASP A 129 1.60 7.37 -5.55
CA ASP A 129 1.55 8.21 -4.35
C ASP A 129 2.82 9.08 -4.23
N GLY A 130 3.99 8.46 -4.34
CA GLY A 130 5.28 9.16 -4.30
C GLY A 130 5.38 10.24 -5.37
N LEU A 131 4.94 9.95 -6.60
CA LEU A 131 4.91 10.93 -7.69
C LEU A 131 3.93 12.08 -7.44
N CYS A 132 2.76 11.80 -6.86
CA CYS A 132 1.80 12.83 -6.47
C CYS A 132 2.39 13.75 -5.39
N ASN A 133 3.07 13.19 -4.38
CA ASN A 133 3.75 13.96 -3.35
C ASN A 133 4.92 14.80 -3.92
N ARG A 134 5.69 14.22 -4.85
CA ARG A 134 6.74 14.94 -5.59
C ARG A 134 6.18 16.16 -6.31
N TRP A 135 5.11 15.99 -7.10
CA TRP A 135 4.46 17.09 -7.79
C TRP A 135 3.89 18.14 -6.82
N LYS A 136 3.32 17.73 -5.68
CA LYS A 136 2.84 18.68 -4.66
C LYS A 136 3.95 19.58 -4.13
N ILE A 137 5.19 19.08 -4.06
CA ILE A 137 6.36 19.84 -3.62
C ILE A 137 6.94 20.70 -4.77
N SER A 138 7.13 20.11 -5.94
CA SER A 138 7.86 20.75 -7.04
C SER A 138 7.00 21.68 -7.90
N LYS A 139 5.70 21.35 -8.03
CA LYS A 139 4.74 21.95 -8.97
C LYS A 139 5.19 21.96 -10.43
N LYS A 140 6.15 21.10 -10.79
CA LYS A 140 6.66 21.01 -12.17
C LYS A 140 5.72 20.17 -13.03
N GLU A 141 5.44 20.66 -14.24
CA GLU A 141 4.60 19.94 -15.20
C GLU A 141 5.19 18.58 -15.60
N ALA A 142 6.52 18.44 -15.62
CA ALA A 142 7.16 17.15 -15.90
C ALA A 142 6.77 16.07 -14.87
N ASP A 143 6.63 16.44 -13.60
CA ASP A 143 6.26 15.51 -12.52
C ASP A 143 4.77 15.14 -12.61
N ALA A 144 3.92 16.10 -13.01
CA ALA A 144 2.50 15.83 -13.30
C ALA A 144 2.34 14.82 -14.44
N ARG A 145 3.10 14.99 -15.53
CA ARG A 145 3.09 14.06 -16.67
C ARG A 145 3.59 12.67 -16.30
N GLU A 146 4.62 12.55 -15.46
CA GLU A 146 5.11 11.26 -14.96
C GLU A 146 4.04 10.54 -14.14
N ALA A 147 3.38 11.25 -13.20
CA ALA A 147 2.27 10.71 -12.42
C ALA A 147 1.09 10.26 -13.30
N ARG A 148 0.69 11.09 -14.27
CA ARG A 148 -0.40 10.78 -15.20
C ARG A 148 -0.16 9.50 -15.98
N LYS A 149 1.06 9.30 -16.51
CA LYS A 149 1.43 8.06 -17.20
C LYS A 149 1.28 6.82 -16.32
N VAL A 150 1.72 6.88 -15.07
CA VAL A 150 1.57 5.77 -14.11
C VAL A 150 0.09 5.51 -13.78
N ALA A 151 -0.73 6.58 -13.70
CA ALA A 151 -2.17 6.46 -13.54
C ALA A 151 -2.83 5.79 -14.76
N ASP A 152 -2.41 6.13 -15.99
CA ASP A 152 -2.88 5.47 -17.22
C ASP A 152 -2.59 3.96 -17.21
N GLY A 153 -1.43 3.57 -16.68
CA GLY A 153 -1.09 2.17 -16.43
C GLY A 153 -2.10 1.48 -15.51
N LEU A 154 -2.46 2.10 -14.38
CA LEU A 154 -3.48 1.56 -13.47
C LEU A 154 -4.89 1.54 -14.08
N ILE A 155 -5.26 2.51 -14.93
CA ILE A 155 -6.53 2.48 -15.68
C ILE A 155 -6.57 1.23 -16.56
N ARG A 156 -5.48 0.97 -17.30
CA ARG A 156 -5.35 -0.23 -18.12
C ARG A 156 -5.55 -1.50 -17.30
N LEU A 157 -4.88 -1.63 -16.15
CA LEU A 157 -4.97 -2.83 -15.31
C LEU A 157 -6.37 -3.12 -14.78
N ALA A 158 -7.22 -2.11 -14.61
CA ALA A 158 -8.61 -2.29 -14.22
C ALA A 158 -9.60 -2.45 -15.40
N THR A 159 -9.12 -2.40 -16.65
CA THR A 159 -9.98 -2.41 -17.85
C THR A 159 -9.60 -3.45 -18.90
N VAL A 160 -8.45 -4.13 -18.76
CA VAL A 160 -8.04 -5.21 -19.68
C VAL A 160 -8.79 -6.51 -19.47
N GLY A 161 -9.29 -6.76 -18.25
CA GLY A 161 -10.05 -7.96 -17.92
C GLY A 161 -11.50 -7.89 -18.39
N SER A 162 -12.09 -9.07 -18.57
CA SER A 162 -13.48 -9.26 -18.97
C SER A 162 -14.47 -9.41 -17.80
N VAL A 163 -13.98 -9.77 -16.61
CA VAL A 163 -14.77 -10.01 -15.41
C VAL A 163 -14.90 -8.73 -14.57
N PRO A 164 -16.12 -8.25 -14.28
CA PRO A 164 -16.31 -7.06 -13.47
C PRO A 164 -15.62 -7.15 -12.10
N GLY A 165 -14.87 -6.12 -11.75
CA GLY A 165 -14.15 -6.03 -10.47
C GLY A 165 -12.76 -6.67 -10.49
N PHE A 166 -12.36 -7.32 -11.59
CA PHE A 166 -11.01 -7.79 -11.78
C PHE A 166 -10.03 -6.61 -11.96
N VAL A 167 -8.90 -6.69 -11.27
CA VAL A 167 -7.75 -5.82 -11.47
C VAL A 167 -6.57 -6.72 -11.82
N SER A 168 -6.05 -6.56 -13.02
CA SER A 168 -4.90 -7.32 -13.49
C SER A 168 -3.66 -6.98 -12.66
N ARG A 169 -2.81 -7.98 -12.46
CA ARG A 169 -1.46 -7.79 -11.90
C ARG A 169 -0.65 -6.87 -12.78
N ASP A 170 -0.58 -7.16 -14.06
CA ASP A 170 0.14 -6.40 -15.09
C ASP A 170 -0.31 -6.89 -16.49
N VAL A 171 0.37 -6.53 -17.57
CA VAL A 171 0.09 -6.95 -18.94
C VAL A 171 1.33 -7.52 -19.64
N ALA A 172 1.10 -8.46 -20.55
CA ALA A 172 2.08 -9.03 -21.45
C ALA A 172 2.61 -8.00 -22.47
N SER A 173 3.50 -8.44 -23.35
CA SER A 173 4.12 -7.61 -24.39
C SER A 173 3.12 -6.93 -25.34
N ASP A 174 1.92 -7.48 -25.52
CA ASP A 174 0.86 -6.90 -26.36
C ASP A 174 0.00 -5.83 -25.64
N GLY A 175 0.26 -5.57 -24.36
CA GLY A 175 -0.42 -4.56 -23.57
C GLY A 175 -1.85 -4.90 -23.14
N LYS A 176 -2.32 -6.14 -23.36
CA LYS A 176 -3.67 -6.57 -23.01
C LYS A 176 -3.76 -7.99 -22.44
N SER A 177 -2.93 -8.92 -22.89
CA SER A 177 -2.89 -10.27 -22.34
C SER A 177 -2.37 -10.23 -20.91
N HIS A 178 -2.95 -11.04 -20.04
CA HIS A 178 -2.67 -11.04 -18.62
C HIS A 178 -2.97 -12.41 -18.02
N HIS A 179 -2.45 -12.65 -16.82
CA HIS A 179 -2.73 -13.87 -16.07
C HIS A 179 -4.08 -13.80 -15.37
N VAL A 180 -4.71 -14.96 -15.21
CA VAL A 180 -6.10 -15.08 -14.79
C VAL A 180 -6.37 -14.59 -13.36
N ALA A 181 -5.42 -14.70 -12.43
CA ALA A 181 -5.71 -14.49 -11.01
C ALA A 181 -5.59 -13.03 -10.57
N GLY A 182 -6.69 -12.48 -10.05
CA GLY A 182 -6.70 -11.23 -9.30
C GLY A 182 -6.07 -11.41 -7.91
N SER A 183 -6.07 -10.36 -7.09
CA SER A 183 -5.61 -10.47 -5.68
C SER A 183 -5.93 -9.22 -4.86
N ASP A 184 -6.05 -9.39 -3.53
CA ASP A 184 -6.17 -8.29 -2.58
C ASP A 184 -4.92 -7.40 -2.53
N ASP A 185 -3.75 -7.98 -2.81
CA ASP A 185 -2.47 -7.27 -2.87
C ASP A 185 -2.30 -6.41 -4.12
N GLN A 186 -3.11 -6.61 -5.17
CA GLN A 186 -3.17 -5.72 -6.34
C GLN A 186 -4.28 -4.68 -6.17
N THR A 187 -5.46 -5.15 -5.75
CA THR A 187 -6.69 -4.35 -5.72
C THR A 187 -6.61 -3.23 -4.68
N GLY A 188 -6.08 -3.51 -3.48
CA GLY A 188 -5.93 -2.49 -2.43
C GLY A 188 -5.06 -1.29 -2.86
N PRO A 189 -3.82 -1.53 -3.30
CA PRO A 189 -2.96 -0.48 -3.85
C PRO A 189 -3.53 0.22 -5.07
N TRP A 190 -4.26 -0.48 -5.95
CA TRP A 190 -4.93 0.15 -7.09
C TRP A 190 -5.92 1.23 -6.63
N PHE A 191 -6.80 0.91 -5.67
CA PHE A 191 -7.72 1.89 -5.09
C PHE A 191 -6.97 3.04 -4.42
N TYR A 192 -5.91 2.73 -3.68
CA TYR A 192 -5.10 3.74 -3.00
C TYR A 192 -4.45 4.72 -3.97
N GLY A 193 -3.72 4.22 -4.97
CA GLY A 193 -3.04 5.06 -5.96
C GLY A 193 -4.02 5.91 -6.77
N MET A 194 -5.13 5.33 -7.20
CA MET A 194 -6.21 6.06 -7.89
C MET A 194 -6.79 7.18 -7.04
N TRP A 195 -7.11 6.89 -5.78
CA TRP A 195 -7.58 7.90 -4.83
C TRP A 195 -6.55 9.02 -4.65
N ARG A 196 -5.26 8.69 -4.42
CA ARG A 196 -4.19 9.69 -4.27
C ARG A 196 -4.06 10.58 -5.49
N TYR A 197 -4.14 10.01 -6.69
CA TYR A 197 -4.04 10.75 -7.94
C TYR A 197 -5.25 11.66 -8.17
N ILE A 198 -6.47 11.17 -7.99
CA ILE A 198 -7.71 11.97 -8.08
C ILE A 198 -7.67 13.17 -7.13
N LYS A 199 -7.13 12.99 -5.92
CA LYS A 199 -7.01 14.03 -4.89
C LYS A 199 -5.73 14.86 -4.99
N SER A 200 -4.85 14.57 -5.95
CA SER A 200 -3.56 15.26 -6.06
C SER A 200 -3.73 16.69 -6.55
N GLY A 201 -4.71 16.95 -7.43
CA GLY A 201 -4.83 18.20 -8.19
C GLY A 201 -4.09 18.17 -9.54
N ILE A 202 -3.49 17.03 -9.91
CA ILE A 202 -2.92 16.78 -11.25
C ILE A 202 -4.01 16.56 -12.31
N PRO A 203 -5.01 15.68 -12.10
CA PRO A 203 -6.03 15.47 -13.12
C PRO A 203 -6.92 16.70 -13.25
N ASP A 204 -7.26 17.04 -14.50
CA ASP A 204 -8.32 18.02 -14.75
C ASP A 204 -9.69 17.45 -14.37
N ARG A 205 -10.74 18.28 -14.42
CA ARG A 205 -12.08 17.87 -14.03
C ARG A 205 -12.62 16.70 -14.87
N THR A 206 -12.37 16.68 -16.18
CA THR A 206 -12.87 15.64 -17.07
C THR A 206 -12.14 14.31 -16.84
N GLU A 207 -10.83 14.36 -16.65
CA GLU A 207 -10.01 13.22 -16.24
C GLU A 207 -10.50 12.69 -14.88
N GLN A 208 -10.71 13.58 -13.91
CA GLN A 208 -11.19 13.24 -12.57
C GLN A 208 -12.55 12.53 -12.61
N GLU A 209 -13.53 13.05 -13.33
CA GLU A 209 -14.87 12.45 -13.46
C GLU A 209 -14.80 11.02 -14.04
N LYS A 210 -13.94 10.78 -15.04
CA LYS A 210 -13.72 9.45 -15.62
C LYS A 210 -13.12 8.47 -14.61
N LEU A 211 -12.11 8.91 -13.86
CA LEU A 211 -11.43 8.09 -12.86
C LEU A 211 -12.34 7.75 -11.67
N ILE A 212 -13.14 8.71 -11.20
CA ILE A 212 -14.14 8.48 -10.15
C ILE A 212 -15.15 7.42 -10.60
N LYS A 213 -15.64 7.53 -11.84
CA LYS A 213 -16.55 6.54 -12.42
C LYS A 213 -15.91 5.16 -12.49
N LEU A 214 -14.64 5.06 -12.90
CA LEU A 214 -13.91 3.79 -12.95
C LEU A 214 -13.77 3.16 -11.56
N MET A 215 -13.31 3.93 -10.56
CA MET A 215 -13.21 3.47 -9.17
C MET A 215 -14.54 2.97 -8.63
N GLU A 216 -15.63 3.73 -8.86
CA GLU A 216 -16.97 3.34 -8.43
C GLU A 216 -17.46 2.08 -9.15
N THR A 217 -17.19 1.92 -10.45
CA THR A 217 -17.52 0.70 -11.21
C THR A 217 -16.84 -0.53 -10.61
N VAL A 218 -15.53 -0.46 -10.33
CA VAL A 218 -14.79 -1.57 -9.71
C VAL A 218 -15.33 -1.85 -8.30
N GLY A 219 -15.55 -0.81 -7.49
CA GLY A 219 -16.11 -0.95 -6.14
C GLY A 219 -17.50 -1.61 -6.13
N ASN A 220 -18.38 -1.21 -7.05
CA ASN A 220 -19.70 -1.81 -7.20
C ASN A 220 -19.64 -3.29 -7.60
N ALA A 221 -18.71 -3.65 -8.47
CA ALA A 221 -18.53 -5.04 -8.88
C ALA A 221 -18.04 -5.91 -7.71
N LEU A 222 -17.07 -5.41 -6.95
CA LEU A 222 -16.55 -6.12 -5.77
C LEU A 222 -17.59 -6.21 -4.65
N GLU A 223 -18.42 -5.20 -4.42
CA GLU A 223 -19.49 -5.28 -3.42
C GLU A 223 -20.49 -6.40 -3.74
N LYS A 224 -20.80 -6.63 -5.04
CA LYS A 224 -21.67 -7.74 -5.48
C LYS A 224 -21.09 -9.12 -5.21
N THR A 225 -19.77 -9.26 -5.16
CA THR A 225 -19.08 -10.50 -4.80
C THR A 225 -18.72 -10.57 -3.32
N ASN A 226 -19.35 -9.72 -2.49
CA ASN A 226 -18.99 -9.55 -1.07
C ASN A 226 -17.48 -9.39 -0.87
N TRP A 227 -16.84 -8.62 -1.75
CA TRP A 227 -15.42 -8.32 -1.76
C TRP A 227 -14.47 -9.51 -1.91
N GLN A 228 -14.96 -10.64 -2.44
CA GLN A 228 -14.10 -11.68 -3.00
C GLN A 228 -13.49 -11.18 -4.31
N LEU A 229 -12.17 -11.33 -4.48
CA LEU A 229 -11.46 -10.78 -5.63
C LEU A 229 -11.54 -11.75 -6.81
N PRO A 230 -12.26 -11.40 -7.90
CA PRO A 230 -12.50 -12.33 -8.99
C PRO A 230 -11.22 -12.64 -9.77
N CYS A 231 -11.21 -13.79 -10.43
CA CYS A 231 -10.24 -14.12 -11.47
C CYS A 231 -10.86 -13.84 -12.85
N ASP A 232 -10.04 -13.48 -13.84
CA ASP A 232 -10.51 -13.11 -15.19
C ASP A 232 -10.80 -14.32 -16.08
N GLN A 233 -11.54 -15.29 -15.55
CA GLN A 233 -12.04 -16.43 -16.29
C GLN A 233 -13.28 -16.97 -15.58
N GLN A 234 -14.36 -17.15 -16.34
CA GLN A 234 -15.60 -17.67 -15.82
C GLN A 234 -15.39 -19.05 -15.17
N GLY A 235 -15.88 -19.22 -13.94
CA GLY A 235 -15.76 -20.46 -13.18
C GLY A 235 -14.41 -20.70 -12.50
N TYR A 236 -13.40 -19.84 -12.70
CA TYR A 236 -12.08 -20.02 -12.10
C TYR A 236 -12.04 -19.71 -10.59
N GLY A 237 -12.99 -18.90 -10.13
CA GLY A 237 -13.18 -18.54 -8.72
C GLY A 237 -12.54 -17.22 -8.33
N TYR A 238 -12.09 -17.15 -7.07
CA TYR A 238 -11.61 -15.92 -6.44
C TYR A 238 -10.23 -16.12 -5.82
N ARG A 239 -9.41 -15.08 -5.82
CA ARG A 239 -8.10 -15.08 -5.19
C ARG A 239 -8.00 -13.97 -4.14
N GLY A 240 -8.29 -14.36 -2.90
CA GLY A 240 -8.31 -13.45 -1.76
C GLY A 240 -9.70 -12.87 -1.50
N ASN A 241 -9.84 -12.28 -0.32
CA ASN A 241 -11.09 -11.73 0.15
C ASN A 241 -10.81 -10.53 1.08
N LEU A 242 -11.40 -9.36 0.78
CA LEU A 242 -11.22 -8.19 1.63
C LEU A 242 -12.09 -8.24 2.89
N THR A 243 -12.98 -9.24 3.05
CA THR A 243 -13.73 -9.45 4.30
C THR A 243 -13.00 -10.36 5.28
N ASP A 244 -11.82 -10.87 4.96
CA ASP A 244 -11.03 -11.70 5.88
C ASP A 244 -10.68 -10.94 7.19
N LYS A 245 -10.24 -11.71 8.19
CA LYS A 245 -9.91 -11.21 9.52
C LYS A 245 -8.52 -10.59 9.66
N GLY A 246 -8.30 -9.91 10.77
CA GLY A 246 -7.03 -9.26 11.10
C GLY A 246 -6.89 -7.83 10.56
N CYS A 247 -5.94 -7.09 11.15
CA CYS A 247 -5.71 -5.67 10.89
C CYS A 247 -5.43 -5.38 9.39
N ARG A 248 -4.51 -6.12 8.76
CA ARG A 248 -4.06 -5.89 7.38
C ARG A 248 -5.23 -5.76 6.39
N ILE A 249 -6.15 -6.72 6.40
CA ILE A 249 -7.28 -6.77 5.48
C ILE A 249 -8.39 -5.83 5.92
N SER A 250 -8.68 -5.75 7.22
CA SER A 250 -9.71 -4.86 7.77
C SER A 250 -9.48 -3.40 7.38
N VAL A 251 -8.25 -2.93 7.51
CA VAL A 251 -7.86 -1.57 7.11
C VAL A 251 -8.12 -1.32 5.62
N ARG A 252 -7.78 -2.30 4.76
CA ARG A 252 -7.95 -2.13 3.31
C ARG A 252 -9.41 -1.99 2.94
N LEU A 253 -10.28 -2.83 3.48
CA LEU A 253 -11.71 -2.78 3.21
C LEU A 253 -12.33 -1.45 3.67
N VAL A 254 -12.10 -1.05 4.92
CA VAL A 254 -12.70 0.19 5.45
C VAL A 254 -12.13 1.43 4.75
N PHE A 255 -10.85 1.43 4.36
CA PHE A 255 -10.27 2.47 3.51
C PHE A 255 -10.97 2.56 2.15
N ILE A 256 -11.21 1.44 1.46
CA ILE A 256 -11.84 1.47 0.13
C ILE A 256 -13.23 2.11 0.20
N TYR A 257 -14.06 1.73 1.17
CA TYR A 257 -15.36 2.36 1.40
C TYR A 257 -15.21 3.87 1.68
N ARG A 258 -14.26 4.26 2.54
CA ARG A 258 -14.06 5.67 2.90
C ARG A 258 -13.54 6.51 1.73
N ALA A 259 -12.65 5.95 0.90
CA ALA A 259 -12.09 6.57 -0.30
C ALA A 259 -13.15 6.73 -1.40
N LEU A 260 -13.99 5.69 -1.62
CA LEU A 260 -15.13 5.77 -2.54
C LEU A 260 -16.12 6.84 -2.12
N TYR A 261 -16.44 6.96 -0.82
CA TYR A 261 -17.26 8.07 -0.35
C TYR A 261 -16.59 9.43 -0.57
N ASP A 262 -15.29 9.56 -0.28
CA ASP A 262 -14.56 10.83 -0.46
C ASP A 262 -14.61 11.35 -1.91
N VAL A 263 -14.53 10.46 -2.90
CA VAL A 263 -14.52 10.88 -4.32
C VAL A 263 -15.90 10.90 -4.98
N THR A 264 -16.86 10.08 -4.53
CA THR A 264 -18.20 10.02 -5.15
C THR A 264 -19.27 10.82 -4.40
N GLN A 265 -19.06 11.09 -3.10
CA GLN A 265 -20.05 11.65 -2.18
C GLN A 265 -21.36 10.86 -2.07
N ARG A 266 -21.41 9.60 -2.55
CA ARG A 266 -22.61 8.77 -2.43
C ARG A 266 -22.74 8.14 -1.05
N LYS A 267 -23.88 8.38 -0.40
CA LYS A 267 -24.19 7.93 0.97
C LYS A 267 -23.93 6.43 1.20
N LYS A 268 -24.23 5.57 0.23
CA LYS A 268 -24.04 4.11 0.34
C LYS A 268 -22.61 3.72 0.76
N TRP A 269 -21.60 4.47 0.29
CA TRP A 269 -20.20 4.17 0.62
C TRP A 269 -19.87 4.57 2.05
N MET A 270 -20.49 5.63 2.57
CA MET A 270 -20.36 6.02 3.97
C MET A 270 -21.11 5.05 4.89
N ASP A 271 -22.31 4.62 4.49
CA ASP A 271 -23.08 3.62 5.23
C ASP A 271 -22.32 2.29 5.31
N GLY A 272 -21.77 1.84 4.18
CA GLY A 272 -20.91 0.66 4.11
C GLY A 272 -19.61 0.80 4.92
N TYR A 273 -19.00 1.99 4.93
CA TYR A 273 -17.85 2.29 5.82
C TYR A 273 -18.21 2.05 7.29
N HIS A 274 -19.31 2.64 7.78
CA HIS A 274 -19.74 2.45 9.17
C HIS A 274 -20.14 1.01 9.48
N GLN A 275 -20.81 0.33 8.54
CA GLN A 275 -21.15 -1.09 8.70
C GLN A 275 -19.89 -1.94 8.85
N ARG A 276 -18.94 -1.83 7.91
CA ARG A 276 -17.70 -2.63 7.93
C ARG A 276 -16.82 -2.29 9.12
N LEU A 277 -16.80 -1.04 9.57
CA LEU A 277 -16.01 -0.62 10.72
C LEU A 277 -16.47 -1.30 12.03
N ASN A 278 -17.78 -1.51 12.18
CA ASN A 278 -18.39 -2.16 13.35
C ASN A 278 -18.59 -3.68 13.18
N GLU A 279 -18.31 -4.22 11.99
CA GLU A 279 -18.38 -5.67 11.71
C GLU A 279 -17.30 -6.41 12.51
N ILE A 280 -17.66 -7.58 13.05
CA ILE A 280 -16.71 -8.58 13.55
C ILE A 280 -16.48 -9.57 12.40
N PRO A 281 -15.26 -9.64 11.81
CA PRO A 281 -14.97 -10.59 10.75
C PRO A 281 -15.14 -12.04 11.22
N GLU A 282 -15.48 -12.94 10.30
CA GLU A 282 -15.64 -14.36 10.63
C GLU A 282 -14.36 -14.93 11.26
N GLY A 283 -14.53 -15.60 12.41
CA GLY A 283 -13.42 -16.21 13.16
C GLY A 283 -12.53 -15.22 13.91
N ASP A 284 -13.00 -13.99 14.14
CA ASP A 284 -12.40 -12.99 15.02
C ASP A 284 -13.33 -12.69 16.22
N SER A 285 -12.82 -11.98 17.22
CA SER A 285 -13.59 -11.54 18.39
C SER A 285 -13.66 -10.01 18.52
N LEU A 286 -13.01 -9.31 17.60
CA LEU A 286 -12.90 -7.86 17.60
C LEU A 286 -13.55 -7.27 16.36
N THR A 287 -14.11 -6.08 16.51
CA THR A 287 -14.58 -5.28 15.38
C THR A 287 -13.40 -4.89 14.48
N ARG A 288 -13.67 -4.57 13.21
CA ARG A 288 -12.62 -4.05 12.31
C ARG A 288 -11.94 -2.81 12.86
N LEU A 289 -12.67 -1.90 13.53
CA LEU A 289 -12.07 -0.74 14.17
C LEU A 289 -11.04 -1.14 15.24
N GLU A 290 -11.39 -2.08 16.10
CA GLU A 290 -10.51 -2.57 17.16
C GLU A 290 -9.28 -3.25 16.56
N LEU A 291 -9.46 -4.09 15.53
CA LEU A 291 -8.36 -4.69 14.77
C LEU A 291 -7.44 -3.63 14.15
N CYS A 292 -8.01 -2.57 13.56
CA CYS A 292 -7.22 -1.46 13.02
C CYS A 292 -6.40 -0.79 14.14
N SER A 293 -6.97 -0.62 15.34
CA SER A 293 -6.30 0.04 16.47
C SER A 293 -5.14 -0.76 17.09
N GLN A 294 -5.10 -2.07 16.88
CA GLN A 294 -3.99 -2.92 17.32
C GLN A 294 -2.72 -2.75 16.48
N GLY A 295 -2.86 -2.15 15.30
CA GLY A 295 -1.81 -2.08 14.30
C GLY A 295 -1.50 -3.45 13.67
N ILE A 296 -0.54 -3.45 12.76
CA ILE A 296 -0.08 -4.67 12.09
C ILE A 296 0.94 -5.38 13.00
N LEU A 297 0.92 -6.72 12.97
CA LEU A 297 1.83 -7.55 13.75
C LEU A 297 3.12 -7.80 12.96
N TYR A 298 4.27 -7.59 13.61
CA TYR A 298 5.61 -7.85 13.08
C TYR A 298 6.45 -8.58 14.12
N GLU A 299 7.55 -9.22 13.69
CA GLU A 299 8.52 -9.84 14.61
C GLU A 299 9.12 -8.77 15.53
N THR A 300 9.19 -9.03 16.83
CA THR A 300 9.78 -8.10 17.81
C THR A 300 10.82 -8.76 18.71
N ALA A 301 10.83 -10.09 18.82
CA ALA A 301 11.77 -10.82 19.66
C ALA A 301 13.13 -10.99 18.98
N ASN A 302 13.15 -11.18 17.65
CA ASN A 302 14.37 -11.31 16.85
C ASN A 302 14.29 -10.46 15.56
N PRO A 303 14.17 -9.13 15.67
CA PRO A 303 13.95 -8.27 14.51
C PRO A 303 15.05 -8.41 13.44
N GLU A 304 16.28 -8.76 13.81
CA GLU A 304 17.39 -9.00 12.88
C GLU A 304 17.18 -10.22 11.98
N LYS A 305 16.37 -11.20 12.42
CA LYS A 305 16.03 -12.40 11.64
C LYS A 305 14.83 -12.17 10.73
N GLY A 306 13.97 -11.20 11.07
CA GLY A 306 12.65 -11.04 10.48
C GLY A 306 11.69 -12.18 10.87
N ASN A 307 10.45 -12.08 10.43
CA ASN A 307 9.43 -13.12 10.52
C ASN A 307 9.87 -14.31 9.68
N LYS A 308 9.38 -15.50 10.09
CA LYS A 308 9.49 -16.74 9.31
C LYS A 308 9.00 -16.61 7.86
N THR A 309 8.12 -15.64 7.60
CA THR A 309 7.71 -15.24 6.26
C THR A 309 8.35 -13.89 5.94
N GLU A 310 9.36 -13.87 5.07
CA GLU A 310 10.20 -12.69 4.74
C GLU A 310 9.44 -11.54 4.04
N ASN A 311 8.10 -11.54 4.01
CA ASN A 311 7.24 -10.59 3.30
C ASN A 311 6.43 -9.71 4.27
N GLU A 312 7.05 -9.20 5.33
CA GLU A 312 6.33 -8.52 6.41
C GLU A 312 5.84 -7.15 6.02
N PHE A 313 6.77 -6.23 5.75
CA PHE A 313 6.50 -4.83 5.48
C PHE A 313 6.08 -4.64 4.05
N TRP A 314 6.69 -5.41 3.14
CA TRP A 314 6.32 -5.45 1.73
C TRP A 314 4.81 -5.59 1.54
N ILE A 315 4.23 -6.70 2.02
CA ILE A 315 2.82 -6.97 1.76
C ILE A 315 1.88 -6.09 2.58
N THR A 316 2.34 -5.55 3.72
CA THR A 316 1.49 -4.81 4.67
C THR A 316 1.65 -3.30 4.57
N GLY A 317 2.67 -2.78 3.89
CA GLY A 317 2.96 -1.34 3.81
C GLY A 317 1.79 -0.55 3.23
N ILE A 318 1.06 -1.12 2.26
CA ILE A 318 -0.18 -0.51 1.77
C ILE A 318 -1.25 -0.38 2.87
N SER A 319 -1.37 -1.36 3.76
CA SER A 319 -2.31 -1.27 4.88
C SER A 319 -1.88 -0.16 5.85
N GLN A 320 -0.58 0.07 6.06
CA GLN A 320 -0.11 1.25 6.80
C GLN A 320 -0.48 2.57 6.11
N ALA A 321 -0.33 2.63 4.79
CA ALA A 321 -0.68 3.82 4.00
C ALA A 321 -2.20 4.10 4.03
N ASN A 322 -3.02 3.04 4.05
CA ASN A 322 -4.46 3.12 4.19
C ASN A 322 -4.88 3.56 5.61
N LEU A 323 -4.21 3.10 6.67
CA LEU A 323 -4.42 3.60 8.04
C LEU A 323 -4.16 5.11 8.11
N LYS A 324 -3.09 5.58 7.50
CA LYS A 324 -2.76 7.01 7.44
C LYS A 324 -3.88 7.79 6.74
N ALA A 325 -4.32 7.33 5.58
CA ALA A 325 -5.41 7.96 4.85
C ALA A 325 -6.72 7.98 5.66
N LEU A 326 -7.01 6.92 6.41
CA LEU A 326 -8.16 6.88 7.33
C LEU A 326 -8.04 7.91 8.45
N VAL A 327 -6.85 8.11 9.02
CA VAL A 327 -6.60 9.18 10.01
C VAL A 327 -6.87 10.57 9.42
N GLU A 328 -6.48 10.80 8.16
CA GLU A 328 -6.70 12.08 7.45
C GLU A 328 -8.19 12.30 7.10
N LEU A 329 -8.90 11.24 6.71
CA LEU A 329 -10.27 11.29 6.22
C LEU A 329 -11.32 11.28 7.35
N GLU A 330 -11.07 10.56 8.45
CA GLU A 330 -12.03 10.39 9.55
C GLU A 330 -12.28 11.73 10.24
N GLN A 331 -13.53 12.08 10.55
CA GLN A 331 -13.90 13.34 11.22
C GLN A 331 -14.31 13.14 12.69
N THR A 332 -14.70 11.92 13.06
CA THR A 332 -15.07 11.54 14.42
C THR A 332 -13.81 11.35 15.27
N PRO A 333 -13.57 12.18 16.31
CA PRO A 333 -12.31 12.17 17.04
C PRO A 333 -11.94 10.80 17.65
N GLY A 334 -12.91 10.09 18.22
CA GLY A 334 -12.68 8.78 18.83
C GLY A 334 -12.26 7.70 17.82
N ILE A 335 -12.87 7.68 16.64
CA ILE A 335 -12.51 6.74 15.57
C ILE A 335 -11.14 7.11 14.97
N ARG A 336 -10.91 8.40 14.73
CA ARG A 336 -9.63 8.91 14.22
C ARG A 336 -8.47 8.50 15.12
N GLU A 337 -8.67 8.57 16.44
CA GLU A 337 -7.63 8.19 17.40
C GLU A 337 -7.37 6.69 17.42
N LYS A 338 -8.39 5.85 17.23
CA LYS A 338 -8.19 4.39 17.06
C LYS A 338 -7.32 4.07 15.86
N PHE A 339 -7.53 4.74 14.71
CA PHE A 339 -6.64 4.56 13.56
C PHE A 339 -5.23 5.08 13.83
N ARG A 340 -5.09 6.23 14.51
CA ARG A 340 -3.79 6.80 14.87
C ARG A 340 -3.00 5.87 15.80
N GLN A 341 -3.66 5.26 16.76
CA GLN A 341 -3.08 4.26 17.65
C GLN A 341 -2.47 3.09 16.84
N GLY A 342 -3.25 2.50 15.93
CA GLY A 342 -2.78 1.41 15.09
C GLY A 342 -1.62 1.83 14.17
N LEU A 343 -1.69 3.03 13.61
CA LEU A 343 -0.66 3.61 12.75
C LEU A 343 0.68 3.75 13.50
N ASN A 344 0.64 4.27 14.72
CA ASN A 344 1.83 4.46 15.57
C ASN A 344 2.41 3.12 16.05
N LEU A 345 1.58 2.20 16.57
CA LEU A 345 2.04 0.89 17.04
C LEU A 345 2.70 0.08 15.92
N THR A 346 2.18 0.19 14.70
CA THR A 346 2.78 -0.46 13.53
C THR A 346 4.17 0.11 13.23
N ALA A 347 4.32 1.45 13.30
CA ALA A 347 5.59 2.12 13.04
C ALA A 347 6.64 1.86 14.12
N GLU A 348 6.26 1.82 15.40
CA GLU A 348 7.16 1.47 16.50
C GLU A 348 7.78 0.08 16.30
N LYS A 349 6.97 -0.91 15.92
CA LYS A 349 7.44 -2.26 15.61
C LYS A 349 8.33 -2.28 14.36
N ALA A 350 7.96 -1.56 13.31
CA ALA A 350 8.77 -1.46 12.09
C ALA A 350 10.14 -0.80 12.34
N ALA A 351 10.22 0.18 13.26
CA ALA A 351 11.47 0.87 13.59
C ALA A 351 12.57 -0.09 14.10
N LEU A 352 12.17 -1.20 14.75
CA LEU A 352 13.10 -2.24 15.24
C LEU A 352 13.87 -2.93 14.10
N HIS A 353 13.33 -2.90 12.88
CA HIS A 353 13.88 -3.60 11.71
C HIS A 353 14.79 -2.74 10.86
N LEU A 354 14.86 -1.43 11.11
CA LEU A 354 15.57 -0.50 10.23
C LEU A 354 17.04 -0.88 10.04
N LEU A 355 17.73 -1.33 11.09
CA LEU A 355 19.17 -1.67 11.01
C LEU A 355 19.50 -2.85 10.08
N ARG A 356 18.51 -3.61 9.62
CA ARG A 356 18.69 -4.73 8.69
C ARG A 356 19.28 -4.31 7.34
N TYR A 357 19.21 -3.03 6.95
CA TYR A 357 19.84 -2.53 5.71
C TYR A 357 21.35 -2.81 5.70
N LYS A 358 22.00 -2.81 6.88
CA LYS A 358 23.45 -3.01 7.01
C LYS A 358 23.92 -4.40 6.58
N ASN A 359 23.00 -5.35 6.50
CA ASN A 359 23.30 -6.71 6.06
C ASN A 359 23.39 -6.84 4.52
N PHE A 360 23.05 -5.77 3.78
CA PHE A 360 23.20 -5.71 2.34
C PHE A 360 24.61 -5.28 1.95
N ASP A 361 25.32 -6.13 1.22
CA ASP A 361 26.60 -5.82 0.58
C ASP A 361 26.36 -5.48 -0.89
N ASN A 362 26.66 -4.24 -1.28
CA ASN A 362 26.50 -3.77 -2.66
C ASN A 362 27.41 -4.50 -3.66
N ASN A 363 28.41 -5.25 -3.19
CA ASN A 363 29.35 -6.00 -4.02
C ASN A 363 29.08 -7.53 -3.98
N HIS A 364 27.92 -7.97 -3.50
CA HIS A 364 27.61 -9.40 -3.43
C HIS A 364 27.70 -10.07 -4.82
N GLY A 365 28.24 -11.30 -4.86
CA GLY A 365 28.38 -12.09 -6.09
C GLY A 365 27.20 -12.98 -6.46
N LEU A 366 26.06 -12.86 -5.76
CA LEU A 366 24.90 -13.74 -5.98
C LEU A 366 24.30 -13.57 -7.39
N SER A 367 23.94 -14.71 -7.99
CA SER A 367 23.32 -14.75 -9.32
C SER A 367 21.82 -14.43 -9.27
N PHE A 368 21.33 -13.86 -10.38
CA PHE A 368 19.92 -13.70 -10.67
C PHE A 368 19.65 -14.24 -12.07
N ASN A 369 18.70 -15.16 -12.20
CA ASN A 369 18.23 -15.60 -13.49
C ASN A 369 17.05 -14.73 -13.92
N GLU A 370 17.15 -14.11 -15.09
CA GLU A 370 16.09 -13.25 -15.64
C GLU A 370 15.04 -14.05 -16.42
N ASN A 371 15.38 -15.26 -16.87
CA ASN A 371 14.50 -16.08 -17.68
C ASN A 371 13.65 -17.02 -16.81
N TRP A 372 12.50 -16.52 -16.39
CA TRP A 372 11.53 -17.29 -15.61
C TRP A 372 10.98 -18.54 -16.32
N ARG A 373 11.09 -18.64 -17.66
CA ARG A 373 10.55 -19.78 -18.43
C ARG A 373 11.18 -21.11 -18.04
N LEU A 374 12.31 -21.11 -17.34
CA LEU A 374 12.88 -22.33 -16.75
C LEU A 374 11.91 -23.03 -15.78
N LEU A 375 10.98 -22.29 -15.19
CA LEU A 375 9.92 -22.81 -14.33
C LEU A 375 8.86 -23.62 -15.09
N ASP A 376 8.83 -23.54 -16.43
CA ASP A 376 7.89 -24.30 -17.26
C ASP A 376 8.15 -25.81 -17.20
N SER A 377 9.36 -26.23 -16.81
CA SER A 377 9.66 -27.64 -16.52
C SER A 377 8.78 -28.24 -15.43
N LEU A 378 8.23 -27.40 -14.54
CA LEU A 378 7.31 -27.78 -13.48
C LEU A 378 5.84 -27.55 -13.84
N TRP A 379 5.56 -26.88 -14.98
CA TRP A 379 4.23 -26.42 -15.32
C TRP A 379 3.27 -27.59 -15.52
N LYS A 380 2.04 -27.40 -15.03
CA LYS A 380 0.93 -28.33 -15.15
C LYS A 380 -0.35 -27.54 -15.41
N PRO A 381 -1.39 -28.16 -16.00
CA PRO A 381 -2.71 -27.54 -16.10
C PRO A 381 -3.22 -27.07 -14.73
N GLN A 382 -3.82 -25.88 -14.71
CA GLN A 382 -4.30 -25.18 -13.51
C GLN A 382 -5.79 -24.87 -13.70
N PRO A 383 -6.71 -25.83 -13.46
CA PRO A 383 -8.14 -25.62 -13.67
C PRO A 383 -8.78 -24.68 -12.64
N ASP A 384 -8.12 -24.44 -11.51
CA ASP A 384 -8.65 -23.64 -10.40
C ASP A 384 -7.53 -22.93 -9.61
N ILE A 385 -7.92 -22.09 -8.65
CA ILE A 385 -6.98 -21.33 -7.81
C ILE A 385 -6.16 -22.21 -6.86
N ALA A 386 -6.70 -23.35 -6.40
CA ALA A 386 -5.98 -24.23 -5.49
C ALA A 386 -4.78 -24.89 -6.18
N THR A 387 -5.00 -25.44 -7.37
CA THR A 387 -3.96 -26.04 -8.23
C THR A 387 -2.94 -24.99 -8.69
N THR A 388 -3.40 -23.78 -9.04
CA THR A 388 -2.54 -22.63 -9.35
C THR A 388 -1.60 -22.29 -8.19
N LEU A 389 -2.14 -22.16 -6.97
CA LEU A 389 -1.33 -21.81 -5.80
C LEU A 389 -0.33 -22.91 -5.46
N ALA A 390 -0.73 -24.18 -5.56
CA ALA A 390 0.16 -25.30 -5.32
C ALA A 390 1.36 -25.30 -6.29
N LEU A 391 1.10 -25.08 -7.59
CA LEU A 391 2.15 -24.95 -8.60
C LEU A 391 3.04 -23.75 -8.33
N ALA A 392 2.46 -22.57 -8.08
CA ALA A 392 3.21 -21.34 -7.88
C ALA A 392 4.13 -21.43 -6.63
N LEU A 393 3.69 -22.08 -5.56
CA LEU A 393 4.51 -22.35 -4.37
C LEU A 393 5.65 -23.33 -4.65
N GLN A 394 5.42 -24.34 -5.49
CA GLN A 394 6.46 -25.26 -5.93
C GLN A 394 7.50 -24.52 -6.79
N GLN A 395 7.04 -23.75 -7.78
CA GLN A 395 7.91 -22.93 -8.62
C GLN A 395 8.69 -21.89 -7.83
N GLY A 396 8.11 -21.30 -6.78
CA GLY A 396 8.81 -20.33 -5.93
C GLY A 396 10.04 -20.93 -5.24
N ARG A 397 9.94 -22.19 -4.76
CA ARG A 397 11.11 -22.89 -4.19
C ARG A 397 12.20 -23.12 -5.20
N GLU A 398 11.85 -23.39 -6.45
CA GLU A 398 12.83 -23.58 -7.52
C GLU A 398 13.43 -22.25 -7.97
N TRP A 399 12.59 -21.22 -8.11
CA TRP A 399 13.01 -19.87 -8.45
C TRP A 399 14.00 -19.29 -7.45
N SER A 400 13.80 -19.51 -6.15
CA SER A 400 14.76 -19.09 -5.12
C SER A 400 16.14 -19.74 -5.27
N LYS A 401 16.23 -20.96 -5.83
CA LYS A 401 17.53 -21.60 -6.12
C LYS A 401 18.17 -21.05 -7.39
N LEU A 402 17.36 -20.80 -8.42
CA LEU A 402 17.82 -20.25 -9.70
C LEU A 402 18.26 -18.78 -9.57
N SER A 403 17.64 -18.04 -8.66
CA SER A 403 17.83 -16.59 -8.48
C SER A 403 18.06 -16.23 -7.00
N PRO A 404 19.15 -16.70 -6.36
CA PRO A 404 19.43 -16.43 -4.95
C PRO A 404 19.57 -14.94 -4.62
N ALA A 405 19.98 -14.10 -5.59
CA ALA A 405 20.03 -12.65 -5.41
C ALA A 405 18.65 -12.05 -5.09
N ARG A 406 17.54 -12.61 -5.60
CA ARG A 406 16.18 -12.13 -5.28
C ARG A 406 15.86 -12.32 -3.82
N VAL A 407 16.19 -13.48 -3.25
CA VAL A 407 15.97 -13.78 -1.83
C VAL A 407 16.81 -12.85 -0.95
N TYR A 408 18.05 -12.60 -1.37
CA TYR A 408 18.95 -11.67 -0.70
C TYR A 408 18.43 -10.22 -0.72
N GLU A 409 18.04 -9.72 -1.89
CA GLU A 409 17.42 -8.40 -2.06
C GLU A 409 16.12 -8.27 -1.26
N ASP A 410 15.27 -9.29 -1.26
CA ASP A 410 14.03 -9.28 -0.49
C ASP A 410 14.31 -9.06 1.01
N LYS A 411 15.26 -9.81 1.55
CA LYS A 411 15.55 -9.79 2.98
C LYS A 411 16.28 -8.53 3.45
N HIS A 412 17.22 -8.05 2.64
CA HIS A 412 18.22 -7.06 3.05
C HIS A 412 18.08 -5.70 2.35
N MET A 413 17.29 -5.62 1.28
CA MET A 413 16.95 -4.37 0.60
C MET A 413 15.46 -4.03 0.73
N ARG A 414 14.58 -4.91 0.27
CA ARG A 414 13.14 -4.65 0.25
C ARG A 414 12.58 -4.45 1.66
N GLU A 415 12.68 -5.44 2.54
CA GLU A 415 12.08 -5.32 3.87
C GLU A 415 12.57 -4.09 4.67
N PRO A 416 13.88 -3.76 4.71
CA PRO A 416 14.34 -2.56 5.42
C PRO A 416 13.84 -1.24 4.80
N LEU A 417 13.79 -1.13 3.46
CA LEU A 417 13.26 0.06 2.79
C LEU A 417 11.75 0.23 3.03
N TRP A 418 11.02 -0.88 3.04
CA TRP A 418 9.59 -0.88 3.35
C TRP A 418 9.31 -0.57 4.82
N ALA A 419 10.17 -1.02 5.74
CA ALA A 419 10.12 -0.59 7.14
C ALA A 419 10.33 0.93 7.27
N CYS A 420 11.27 1.52 6.50
CA CYS A 420 11.44 2.97 6.45
C CYS A 420 10.15 3.68 6.04
N TRP A 421 9.50 3.20 4.97
CA TRP A 421 8.22 3.77 4.52
C TRP A 421 7.13 3.67 5.59
N VAL A 422 6.99 2.51 6.24
CA VAL A 422 6.01 2.29 7.31
C VAL A 422 6.21 3.25 8.48
N VAL A 423 7.47 3.47 8.90
CA VAL A 423 7.81 4.44 9.95
C VAL A 423 7.45 5.86 9.53
N LEU A 424 7.78 6.26 8.30
CA LEU A 424 7.53 7.62 7.81
C LEU A 424 6.05 7.93 7.62
N LEU A 425 5.26 6.95 7.18
CA LEU A 425 3.80 7.06 7.08
C LEU A 425 3.12 7.36 8.42
N SER A 426 3.75 7.06 9.56
CA SER A 426 3.15 7.37 10.87
C SER A 426 3.00 8.86 11.13
N GLY A 427 3.88 9.69 10.54
CA GLY A 427 4.00 11.10 10.91
C GLY A 427 4.37 11.33 12.38
N ASN A 428 4.76 10.30 13.13
CA ASN A 428 5.17 10.39 14.52
C ASN A 428 6.55 11.05 14.61
N LYS A 429 6.56 12.38 14.79
CA LYS A 429 7.78 13.19 14.79
C LYS A 429 8.79 12.76 15.85
N LEU A 430 8.35 12.26 17.01
CA LEU A 430 9.27 11.82 18.07
C LEU A 430 10.00 10.54 17.65
N LEU A 431 9.26 9.52 17.20
CA LEU A 431 9.82 8.27 16.71
C LEU A 431 10.73 8.50 15.50
N ILE A 432 10.30 9.31 14.54
CA ILE A 432 11.10 9.62 13.35
C ILE A 432 12.37 10.37 13.73
N LYS A 433 12.28 11.32 14.67
CA LYS A 433 13.47 12.05 15.15
C LYS A 433 14.48 11.13 15.83
N GLN A 434 13.99 10.16 16.62
CA GLN A 434 14.83 9.14 17.26
C GLN A 434 15.58 8.28 16.24
N HIS A 435 14.95 7.96 15.10
CA HIS A 435 15.52 7.09 14.06
C HIS A 435 16.04 7.83 12.82
N GLU A 436 16.11 9.17 12.84
CA GLU A 436 16.37 10.02 11.67
C GLU A 436 17.63 9.59 10.90
N VAL A 437 18.74 9.39 11.62
CA VAL A 437 20.02 8.99 11.01
C VAL A 437 19.92 7.61 10.37
N VAL A 438 19.28 6.65 11.03
CA VAL A 438 19.15 5.28 10.53
C VAL A 438 18.25 5.25 9.29
N LEU A 439 17.15 6.02 9.30
CA LEU A 439 16.24 6.16 8.16
C LEU A 439 16.96 6.74 6.93
N LYS A 440 17.67 7.86 7.11
CA LYS A 440 18.44 8.49 6.02
C LYS A 440 19.52 7.54 5.47
N ASN A 441 20.27 6.88 6.35
CA ASN A 441 21.30 5.93 5.93
C ASN A 441 20.72 4.73 5.17
N ALA A 442 19.59 4.17 5.62
CA ALA A 442 18.91 3.08 4.92
C ALA A 442 18.50 3.49 3.50
N LEU A 443 17.89 4.67 3.34
CA LEU A 443 17.49 5.21 2.04
C LEU A 443 18.70 5.49 1.12
N MET A 444 19.90 5.67 1.66
CA MET A 444 21.11 5.96 0.89
C MET A 444 22.03 4.76 0.66
N HIS A 445 21.77 3.63 1.29
CA HIS A 445 22.74 2.54 1.40
C HIS A 445 23.04 1.82 0.07
N TYR A 446 22.05 1.71 -0.83
CA TYR A 446 22.09 0.77 -1.94
C TYR A 446 22.59 1.38 -3.24
N ASN A 447 23.29 0.60 -4.05
CA ASN A 447 23.62 0.91 -5.43
C ASN A 447 22.48 0.45 -6.36
N TRP A 448 21.59 1.38 -6.72
CA TRP A 448 20.40 1.09 -7.52
C TRP A 448 20.70 0.37 -8.84
N GLN A 449 21.84 0.65 -9.46
CA GLN A 449 22.23 0.08 -10.75
C GLN A 449 22.58 -1.41 -10.66
N GLN A 450 22.96 -1.89 -9.47
CA GLN A 450 23.35 -3.29 -9.25
C GLN A 450 22.18 -4.20 -8.88
N LEU A 451 21.06 -3.62 -8.42
CA LEU A 451 19.85 -4.36 -8.03
C LEU A 451 19.18 -5.00 -9.25
N TYR A 452 18.58 -6.17 -9.04
CA TYR A 452 17.83 -6.93 -10.03
C TYR A 452 16.33 -6.67 -9.94
N THR A 453 15.80 -6.40 -8.75
CA THR A 453 14.37 -6.17 -8.55
C THR A 453 14.04 -4.68 -8.43
N SER A 454 12.86 -4.27 -8.87
CA SER A 454 12.40 -2.88 -8.76
C SER A 454 11.86 -2.53 -7.38
N ARG A 455 11.89 -3.46 -6.42
CA ARG A 455 11.21 -3.41 -5.12
C ARG A 455 11.71 -2.29 -4.19
N PHE A 456 12.83 -1.66 -4.57
CA PHE A 456 13.32 -0.41 -4.00
C PHE A 456 12.50 0.82 -4.40
N PHE A 457 11.54 0.73 -5.34
CA PHE A 457 10.73 1.87 -5.80
C PHE A 457 10.05 2.62 -4.64
N VAL A 458 9.81 1.93 -3.53
CA VAL A 458 9.23 2.47 -2.29
C VAL A 458 10.04 3.64 -1.70
N VAL A 459 11.33 3.79 -2.05
CA VAL A 459 12.14 4.92 -1.58
C VAL A 459 11.56 6.26 -2.01
N LEU A 460 10.91 6.33 -3.18
CA LEU A 460 10.25 7.55 -3.64
C LEU A 460 9.06 7.94 -2.75
N PRO A 461 8.02 7.10 -2.56
CA PRO A 461 6.93 7.44 -1.66
C PRO A 461 7.40 7.66 -0.23
N ALA A 462 8.41 6.92 0.27
CA ALA A 462 8.99 7.17 1.60
C ALA A 462 9.62 8.57 1.72
N TYR A 463 10.52 8.91 0.80
CA TYR A 463 11.22 10.20 0.81
C TYR A 463 10.25 11.37 0.60
N TYR A 464 9.36 11.29 -0.38
CA TYR A 464 8.43 12.39 -0.65
C TYR A 464 7.35 12.55 0.41
N GLU A 465 6.95 11.47 1.10
CA GLU A 465 6.12 11.57 2.30
C GLU A 465 6.84 12.34 3.42
N ALA A 466 8.11 11.99 3.70
CA ALA A 466 8.92 12.69 4.70
C ALA A 466 9.09 14.18 4.35
N ARG A 467 9.36 14.47 3.08
CA ARG A 467 9.57 15.82 2.55
C ARG A 467 8.31 16.68 2.60
N LEU A 468 7.17 16.13 2.20
CA LEU A 468 5.90 16.85 2.19
C LEU A 468 5.48 17.24 3.62
N ASN A 469 5.75 16.37 4.59
CA ASN A 469 5.36 16.55 5.99
C ASN A 469 6.48 17.12 6.89
N ARG A 470 7.63 17.49 6.32
CA ARG A 470 8.79 18.06 7.02
C ARG A 470 9.25 17.19 8.20
N LEU A 471 9.37 15.88 7.96
CA LEU A 471 9.71 14.91 9.00
C LEU A 471 11.21 14.85 9.31
N PHE A 472 12.07 15.21 8.34
CA PHE A 472 13.51 15.41 8.55
C PHE A 472 14.16 16.23 7.43
#